data_AF-A0A3A4SIV1-F1
#
_entry.id   AF-A0A3A4SIV1-F1
#
_cell.length_a   1.000
_cell.length_b   1.000
_cell.length_c   1.000
_cell.angle_alpha   90.00
_cell.angle_beta   90.00
_cell.angle_gamma   90.00
#
_symmetry.space_group_name_H-M   'P 1'
#
loop_
_entity.id
_entity.type
_entity.pdbx_description
1 polymer ?
#
loop_
_entity_poly.entity_id
_entity_poly.type
_entity_poly.pdbx_seq_one_letter_code
_entity_poly.pdbx_strand_id
1 'polypeptide(L)'
;MKEKIKRFYFNYLWWIWQTILVLFSVFFMIFGIEILIKSYTLNNPFYFMMIFFASNLIILISVVLIAGFIYRIVGVFRLVHQKKKQSEDT
;
A
#
# COMPACT_ATOMS: atom_id res chain seq x y z
N MET A 1 9.80 -3.18 31.06
CA MET A 1 8.61 -2.31 30.90
C MET A 1 8.64 -1.47 29.60
N LYS A 2 9.79 -0.88 29.23
CA LYS A 2 9.95 -0.06 27.99
C LYS A 2 9.70 -0.82 26.67
N GLU A 3 10.03 -2.12 26.61
CA GLU A 3 9.83 -2.98 25.43
C GLU A 3 8.35 -3.19 25.04
N LYS A 4 7.44 -3.26 26.03
CA LYS A 4 6.01 -3.42 25.77
C LYS A 4 5.40 -2.15 25.15
N ILE A 5 5.84 -0.98 25.61
CA ILE A 5 5.38 0.32 25.12
C ILE A 5 5.81 0.52 23.66
N LYS A 6 7.06 0.18 23.33
CA LYS A 6 7.58 0.27 21.95
C LYS A 6 6.79 -0.61 20.98
N ARG A 7 6.47 -1.85 21.36
CA ARG A 7 5.62 -2.74 20.56
C ARG A 7 4.19 -2.23 20.41
N PHE A 8 3.61 -1.63 21.45
CA PHE A 8 2.25 -1.10 21.40
C PHE A 8 2.16 0.14 20.51
N TYR A 9 3.09 1.08 20.66
CA TYR A 9 3.20 2.27 19.81
C TYR A 9 3.46 1.90 18.35
N PHE A 10 4.34 0.91 18.13
CA PHE A 10 4.60 0.39 16.78
C PHE A 10 3.35 -0.25 16.19
N ASN A 11 2.58 -1.05 16.95
CA ASN A 11 1.36 -1.68 16.45
C ASN A 11 0.26 -0.66 16.11
N TYR A 12 0.12 0.40 16.91
CA TYR A 12 -0.86 1.47 16.68
C TYR A 12 -0.47 2.36 15.48
N LEU A 13 0.80 2.79 15.41
CA LEU A 13 1.35 3.48 14.23
C LEU A 13 1.27 2.61 12.97
N TRP A 14 1.45 1.30 13.12
CA TRP A 14 1.39 0.33 12.02
C TRP A 14 -0.03 0.14 11.50
N TRP A 15 -1.03 0.11 12.39
CA TRP A 15 -2.46 0.08 12.01
C TRP A 15 -2.88 1.38 11.32
N ILE A 16 -2.48 2.54 11.85
CA ILE A 16 -2.72 3.84 11.21
C ILE A 16 -2.09 3.90 9.83
N TRP A 17 -0.84 3.44 9.70
CA TRP A 17 -0.16 3.36 8.41
C TRP A 17 -0.89 2.41 7.46
N GLN A 18 -1.41 1.27 7.90
CA GLN A 18 -2.22 0.39 7.06
C GLN A 18 -3.49 1.10 6.56
N THR A 19 -4.24 1.74 7.45
CA THR A 19 -5.46 2.46 7.09
C THR A 19 -5.16 3.58 6.09
N ILE A 20 -4.09 4.33 6.31
CA ILE A 20 -3.69 5.42 5.41
C ILE A 20 -3.25 4.87 4.05
N LEU A 21 -2.55 3.73 4.01
CA LEU A 21 -2.11 3.09 2.77
C LEU A 21 -3.29 2.57 1.94
N VAL A 22 -4.26 1.92 2.59
CA VAL A 22 -5.47 1.42 1.92
C VAL A 22 -6.27 2.59 1.37
N LEU A 23 -6.47 3.63 2.17
CA LEU A 23 -7.17 4.84 1.73
C LEU A 23 -6.45 5.52 0.56
N PHE A 24 -5.13 5.70 0.66
CA PHE A 24 -4.31 6.25 -0.42
C PHE A 24 -4.38 5.40 -1.68
N SER A 25 -4.34 4.07 -1.57
CA SER A 25 -4.39 3.18 -2.72
C SER A 25 -5.70 3.32 -3.49
N VAL A 26 -6.84 3.34 -2.80
CA VAL A 26 -8.15 3.51 -3.45
C VAL A 26 -8.24 4.90 -4.09
N PHE A 27 -7.79 5.93 -3.39
CA PHE A 27 -7.76 7.30 -3.90
C PHE A 27 -6.88 7.43 -5.17
N PHE A 28 -5.64 6.91 -5.12
CA PHE A 28 -4.71 6.94 -6.25
C PHE A 28 -5.21 6.13 -7.45
N MET A 29 -5.92 5.02 -7.23
CA MET A 29 -6.50 4.23 -8.31
C MET A 29 -7.58 5.03 -9.06
N ILE A 30 -8.50 5.67 -8.34
CA ILE A 30 -9.56 6.50 -8.94
C ILE A 30 -8.94 7.71 -9.65
N PHE A 31 -8.01 8.41 -8.99
CA PHE A 31 -7.33 9.58 -9.52
C PHE A 31 -6.50 9.25 -10.78
N GLY A 32 -5.81 8.11 -10.79
CA GLY A 32 -5.08 7.64 -11.96
C GLY A 32 -5.98 7.43 -13.17
N ILE A 33 -7.14 6.79 -12.98
CA ILE A 33 -8.14 6.57 -14.05
C ILE A 33 -8.71 7.92 -14.52
N GLU A 34 -9.01 8.83 -13.61
CA GLU A 34 -9.55 10.16 -13.94
C GLU A 34 -8.58 10.95 -14.83
N ILE A 35 -7.28 10.93 -14.46
CA ILE A 35 -6.20 11.54 -15.26
C ILE A 35 -6.06 10.86 -16.61
N LEU A 36 -6.19 9.53 -16.66
CA LEU A 36 -6.11 8.78 -17.92
C LEU A 36 -7.20 9.21 -18.90
N ILE A 37 -8.44 9.34 -18.42
CA ILE A 37 -9.59 9.80 -19.21
C ILE A 37 -9.38 11.25 -19.69
N LYS A 38 -8.86 12.13 -18.82
CA LYS A 38 -8.52 13.51 -19.21
C LYS A 38 -7.43 13.53 -20.27
N SER A 39 -6.44 12.64 -20.21
CA SER A 39 -5.40 12.54 -21.24
C SER A 39 -6.01 12.34 -22.63
N TYR A 40 -7.00 11.44 -22.74
CA TYR A 40 -7.63 11.12 -24.02
C TYR A 40 -8.42 12.27 -24.66
N THR A 41 -8.79 13.29 -23.89
CA THR A 41 -9.48 14.48 -24.41
C THR A 41 -8.52 15.58 -24.87
N LEU A 42 -7.20 15.45 -24.64
CA LEU A 42 -6.22 16.42 -25.12
C LEU A 42 -5.86 16.16 -26.60
N ASN A 43 -6.17 17.13 -27.46
CA ASN A 43 -5.84 17.13 -28.89
C ASN A 43 -4.33 17.26 -29.18
N ASN A 44 -3.52 17.56 -28.16
CA ASN A 44 -2.11 17.89 -28.34
C ASN A 44 -1.23 16.69 -27.91
N PRO A 45 -0.53 16.02 -28.85
CA PRO A 45 0.08 14.70 -28.63
C PRO A 45 1.16 14.70 -27.54
N PHE A 46 1.84 15.83 -27.34
CA PHE A 46 2.86 15.95 -26.30
C PHE A 46 2.25 15.92 -24.88
N TYR A 47 1.13 16.62 -24.69
CA TYR A 47 0.43 16.64 -23.40
C TYR A 47 -0.29 15.31 -23.14
N PHE A 48 -0.79 14.64 -24.19
CA PHE A 48 -1.32 13.28 -24.08
C PHE A 48 -0.26 12.33 -23.50
N MET A 49 0.95 12.33 -24.06
CA MET A 49 2.03 11.46 -23.56
C MET A 49 2.41 11.78 -22.11
N MET A 50 2.51 13.07 -21.76
CA MET A 50 2.84 13.50 -20.40
C MET A 50 1.82 13.02 -19.37
N ILE A 51 0.53 13.24 -19.64
CA ILE A 51 -0.57 12.92 -18.73
C ILE A 51 -0.80 11.39 -18.67
N PHE A 52 -0.69 10.70 -19.81
CA PHE A 52 -0.73 9.23 -19.88
C PHE A 52 0.39 8.61 -19.04
N PHE A 53 1.63 9.09 -19.19
CA PHE A 53 2.76 8.55 -18.44
C PHE A 53 2.64 8.84 -16.93
N ALA A 54 2.17 10.03 -16.57
CA ALA A 54 1.88 10.39 -15.18
C ALA A 54 0.81 9.47 -14.57
N SER A 55 -0.29 9.21 -15.27
CA SER A 55 -1.35 8.28 -14.81
C SER A 55 -0.79 6.86 -14.58
N ASN A 56 -0.01 6.33 -15.52
CA ASN A 56 0.60 5.01 -15.37
C ASN A 56 1.54 4.94 -14.15
N LEU A 57 2.31 5.99 -13.89
CA LEU A 57 3.18 6.07 -12.71
C LEU A 57 2.37 6.13 -11.39
N ILE A 58 1.27 6.87 -11.37
CA ILE A 58 0.32 6.93 -10.23
C ILE A 58 -0.27 5.55 -9.95
N ILE A 59 -0.70 4.83 -11.00
CA ILE A 59 -1.21 3.46 -10.89
C ILE A 59 -0.11 2.53 -10.35
N LEU A 60 1.12 2.65 -10.85
CA LEU A 60 2.24 1.82 -10.42
C LEU A 60 2.59 2.04 -8.94
N ILE A 61 2.59 3.29 -8.48
CA ILE A 61 2.76 3.62 -7.06
C ILE A 61 1.65 2.98 -6.22
N SER A 62 0.38 3.05 -6.67
CA SER A 62 -0.73 2.40 -5.98
C SER A 62 -0.51 0.89 -5.83
N VAL A 63 -0.06 0.20 -6.88
CA VAL A 63 0.24 -1.24 -6.84
C VAL A 63 1.38 -1.55 -5.88
N VAL A 64 2.46 -0.74 -5.89
CA VAL A 64 3.60 -0.93 -4.97
C VAL A 64 3.18 -0.75 -3.51
N LEU A 65 2.26 0.18 -3.21
CA LEU A 65 1.72 0.35 -1.86
C LEU A 65 0.94 -0.89 -1.39
N ILE A 66 0.13 -1.50 -2.28
CA ILE A 66 -0.55 -2.77 -2.01
C ILE A 66 0.47 -3.92 -1.83
N ALA A 67 1.49 -4.00 -2.66
CA ALA A 67 2.53 -5.02 -2.54
C ALA A 67 3.30 -4.92 -1.22
N GLY A 68 3.63 -3.68 -0.79
CA GLY A 68 4.24 -3.41 0.51
C GLY A 68 3.36 -3.86 1.68
N PHE A 69 2.04 -3.70 1.56
CA PHE A 69 1.07 -4.22 2.52
C PHE A 69 1.09 -5.76 2.60
N ILE A 70 1.07 -6.45 1.46
CA ILE A 70 1.12 -7.92 1.39
C ILE A 70 2.42 -8.46 2.01
N TYR A 71 3.56 -7.88 1.65
CA TYR A 71 4.87 -8.28 2.20
C TYR A 71 4.89 -8.17 3.74
N ARG A 72 4.26 -7.12 4.27
CA ARG A 72 4.13 -6.91 5.72
C ARG A 72 3.24 -7.95 6.41
N ILE A 73 2.10 -8.30 5.81
CA ILE A 73 1.21 -9.36 6.34
C ILE A 73 1.93 -10.70 6.37
N VAL A 74 2.65 -11.05 5.30
CA VAL A 74 3.40 -12.32 5.21
C VAL A 74 4.48 -12.40 6.29
N GLY A 75 5.17 -11.29 6.58
CA GLY A 75 6.14 -11.22 7.68
C GLY A 75 5.54 -11.51 9.06
N VAL A 76 4.34 -10.98 9.35
CA VAL A 76 3.63 -11.24 10.61
C VAL A 76 3.10 -12.67 10.66
N PHE A 77 2.56 -13.19 9.55
CA PHE A 77 2.03 -14.56 9.48
C PHE A 77 3.11 -15.61 9.75
N ARG A 78 4.34 -15.41 9.26
CA ARG A 78 5.49 -16.30 9.56
C ARG A 78 5.80 -16.36 11.05
N LEU A 79 5.72 -15.24 11.77
CA LEU A 79 5.98 -15.19 13.21
C LEU A 79 4.86 -15.84 14.03
N VAL A 80 3.59 -15.69 13.59
CA VAL A 80 2.44 -16.34 14.24
C VAL A 80 2.47 -17.86 14.05
N HIS A 81 2.87 -18.35 12.87
CA HIS A 81 2.99 -19.78 12.60
C HIS A 81 4.10 -20.46 13.42
N GLN A 82 5.21 -19.78 13.71
CA GLN A 82 6.23 -20.33 14.61
C GLN A 82 5.73 -20.47 16.04
N LYS A 83 4.89 -19.54 16.51
CA LYS A 83 4.36 -19.58 17.88
C LYS A 83 3.37 -20.73 18.10
N LYS A 84 2.60 -21.11 17.07
CA LYS A 84 1.64 -22.21 17.14
C LYS A 84 2.33 -23.58 17.27
N LYS A 85 3.51 -23.74 16.66
CA LYS A 85 4.32 -24.96 16.76
C LYS A 85 4.97 -25.14 18.14
N GLN A 86 5.20 -24.07 18.89
CA GLN A 86 5.78 -24.11 20.24
C GLN A 86 4.77 -24.50 21.33
N SER A 87 3.47 -24.25 21.12
CA SER A 87 2.40 -24.53 22.09
C SER A 87 1.75 -25.91 21.94
N GLU A 88 2.10 -26.67 20.90
CA GLU A 88 1.62 -28.04 20.66
C GLU A 88 2.63 -29.09 21.15
N ASP A 89 3.77 -28.64 21.70
CA ASP A 89 4.89 -29.46 22.18
C ASP A 89 5.19 -29.20 23.69
N THR A 90 4.20 -28.67 24.44
CA THR A 90 4.21 -28.53 25.91
C THR A 90 2.89 -29.02 26.46
#